data_AF-A0A969GV64-F1
#
_entry.id   AF-A0A969GV64-F1
#
_cell.length_a   1.000
_cell.length_b   1.000
_cell.length_c   1.000
_cell.angle_alpha   90.00
_cell.angle_beta   90.00
_cell.angle_gamma   90.00
#
_symmetry.space_group_name_H-M   'P 1'
#
loop_
_entity.id
_entity.type
_entity.pdbx_description
1 polymer ?
#
loop_
_entity_poly.entity_id
_entity_poly.type
_entity_poly.pdbx_seq_one_letter_code
_entity_poly.pdbx_strand_id
1 'polypeptide(L)'
;WAMLQGRDVLSGQFDVIVCDGFVGNVLLKFAEAVGEIMLQILREELPQGWRGSVGTAFLKPNLRRIKQRVDHAEHGGGLLLGVDGICIISHGSSQAPSIFNAVRLAKEAVDHQVLDRIRSQYREAAVAVVDGAASAQANGDESMD
;
A
#
# COMPACT_ATOMS: atom_id res chain seq x y z
N TRP A 1 2.51 -10.73 -16.02
CA TRP A 1 2.10 -9.38 -15.58
C TRP A 1 1.06 -8.86 -16.55
N ALA A 2 -0.13 -8.51 -16.06
CA ALA A 2 -1.15 -7.84 -16.87
C ALA A 2 -0.99 -6.32 -16.71
N MET A 3 -1.17 -5.55 -17.79
CA MET A 3 -1.21 -4.09 -17.69
C MET A 3 -2.56 -3.66 -17.10
N LEU A 4 -2.52 -2.95 -15.96
CA LEU A 4 -3.71 -2.46 -15.29
C LEU A 4 -4.30 -1.22 -15.99
N GLN A 5 -5.63 -1.11 -15.93
CA GLN A 5 -6.34 0.14 -16.21
C GLN A 5 -6.67 0.86 -14.89
N GLY A 6 -6.89 2.18 -14.94
CA GLY A 6 -7.15 2.98 -13.73
C GLY A 6 -8.33 2.50 -12.86
N ARG A 7 -9.33 1.86 -13.48
CA ARG A 7 -10.47 1.25 -12.77
C ARG A 7 -10.10 0.04 -11.91
N ASP A 8 -9.03 -0.65 -12.27
CA ASP A 8 -8.62 -1.91 -11.66
C ASP A 8 -7.91 -1.67 -10.32
N VAL A 9 -7.37 -0.46 -10.10
CA VAL A 9 -6.71 -0.06 -8.85
C VAL A 9 -7.67 -0.08 -7.65
N LEU A 10 -8.92 0.34 -7.87
CA LEU A 10 -9.93 0.46 -6.82
C LEU A 10 -10.87 -0.75 -6.77
N SER A 11 -10.70 -1.74 -7.64
CA SER A 11 -11.61 -2.89 -7.76
C SER A 11 -11.38 -3.96 -6.67
N GLY A 12 -10.22 -3.94 -6.01
CA GLY A 12 -9.82 -4.95 -5.02
C GLY A 12 -9.49 -6.31 -5.61
N GLN A 13 -9.33 -6.44 -6.93
CA GLN A 13 -9.03 -7.70 -7.61
C GLN A 13 -7.54 -8.08 -7.61
N PHE A 14 -6.67 -7.20 -7.13
CA PHE A 14 -5.22 -7.37 -7.13
C PHE A 14 -4.65 -7.21 -5.72
N ASP A 15 -3.78 -8.14 -5.31
CA ASP A 15 -3.12 -8.08 -4.00
C ASP A 15 -1.90 -7.14 -4.00
N VAL A 16 -1.20 -7.02 -5.13
CA VAL A 16 0.02 -6.20 -5.28
C VAL A 16 0.00 -5.45 -6.60
N ILE A 17 0.16 -4.12 -6.53
CA ILE A 17 0.29 -3.23 -7.69
C ILE A 17 1.69 -2.62 -7.66
N VAL A 18 2.45 -2.79 -8.74
CA VAL A 18 3.79 -2.22 -8.91
C VAL A 18 3.71 -1.02 -9.83
N CYS A 19 4.23 0.12 -9.38
CA CYS A 19 4.32 1.35 -10.14
C CYS A 19 5.63 2.07 -9.84
N ASP A 20 6.00 3.04 -10.66
CA ASP A 20 7.10 3.95 -10.31
C ASP A 20 6.69 4.84 -9.10
N GLY A 21 7.69 5.40 -8.42
CA GLY A 21 7.45 6.20 -7.21
C GLY A 21 6.67 7.49 -7.46
N PHE A 22 6.73 8.05 -8.67
CA PHE A 22 6.00 9.28 -9.02
C PHE A 22 4.51 8.98 -9.21
N VAL A 23 4.19 7.99 -10.05
CA VAL A 23 2.84 7.49 -10.30
C VAL A 23 2.22 6.98 -9.01
N GLY A 24 2.97 6.23 -8.20
CA GLY A 24 2.52 5.74 -6.89
C GLY A 24 2.15 6.88 -5.94
N ASN A 25 2.98 7.93 -5.87
CA ASN A 25 2.70 9.09 -5.03
C ASN A 25 1.46 9.88 -5.50
N VAL A 26 1.35 10.12 -6.81
CA VAL A 26 0.18 10.77 -7.41
C VAL A 26 -1.09 9.96 -7.13
N LEU A 27 -1.02 8.64 -7.32
CA LEU A 27 -2.14 7.72 -7.10
C LEU A 27 -2.58 7.68 -5.63
N LEU A 28 -1.62 7.61 -4.70
CA LEU A 28 -1.91 7.59 -3.26
C LEU A 28 -2.58 8.90 -2.82
N LYS A 29 -2.03 10.06 -3.21
CA LYS A 29 -2.62 11.36 -2.89
C LYS A 29 -3.97 11.58 -3.55
N PHE A 30 -4.15 11.06 -4.76
CA PHE A 30 -5.46 11.07 -5.42
C PHE A 30 -6.49 10.22 -4.64
N ALA A 31 -6.12 9.02 -4.19
CA ALA A 31 -7.00 8.17 -3.40
C ALA A 31 -7.39 8.81 -2.06
N GLU A 32 -6.44 9.46 -1.37
CA GLU A 32 -6.68 10.25 -0.16
C GLU A 32 -7.70 11.39 -0.43
N ALA A 33 -7.48 12.19 -1.47
CA ALA A 33 -8.36 13.30 -1.82
C ALA A 33 -9.77 12.84 -2.21
N VAL A 34 -9.89 11.75 -2.99
CA VAL A 34 -11.20 11.17 -3.35
C VAL A 34 -11.94 10.68 -2.10
N GLY A 35 -11.24 10.04 -1.17
CA GLY A 35 -11.83 9.60 0.10
C GLY A 35 -12.37 10.77 0.94
N GLU A 36 -11.61 11.87 1.01
CA GLU A 36 -12.02 13.09 1.71
C GLU A 36 -13.25 13.74 1.06
N ILE A 37 -13.26 13.89 -0.27
CA ILE A 37 -14.39 14.44 -1.03
C ILE A 37 -15.65 13.58 -0.85
N MET A 38 -15.54 12.26 -0.93
CA MET A 38 -16.68 11.36 -0.72
C MET A 38 -17.26 11.49 0.69
N LEU A 39 -16.41 11.62 1.70
CA LEU A 39 -16.86 11.83 3.07
C LEU A 39 -17.49 13.21 3.27
N GLN A 40 -17.03 14.23 2.54
CA GLN A 40 -17.61 15.57 2.56
C GLN A 40 -19.01 15.57 1.92
N ILE A 41 -19.15 15.04 0.71
CA ILE A 41 -20.45 14.92 0.01
C ILE A 41 -21.44 14.15 0.89
N LEU A 42 -20.99 13.03 1.48
CA LEU A 42 -21.84 12.26 2.38
C LEU A 42 -22.32 13.06 3.60
N ARG A 43 -21.53 14.02 4.10
CA ARG A 43 -21.95 14.90 5.21
C ARG A 43 -22.88 16.01 4.74
N GLU A 44 -22.69 16.53 3.53
CA GLU A 44 -23.52 17.59 2.95
C GLU A 44 -24.93 17.11 2.64
N GLU A 45 -25.07 15.86 2.17
CA GLU A 45 -26.36 15.21 1.87
C GLU A 45 -27.13 14.78 3.14
N LEU A 46 -26.52 14.83 4.33
CA LEU A 46 -27.25 14.52 5.56
C LEU A 46 -28.26 15.63 5.88
N PRO A 47 -29.49 15.27 6.28
CA PRO A 47 -30.55 16.23 6.48
C PRO A 47 -30.18 17.23 7.58
N GLN A 48 -30.16 18.51 7.22
CA GLN A 48 -29.84 19.62 8.11
C GLN A 48 -31.08 20.12 8.86
N GLY A 49 -30.90 20.65 10.09
CA GLY A 49 -31.99 21.18 10.93
C GLY A 49 -32.54 20.20 11.99
N TRP A 50 -33.52 20.65 12.78
CA TRP A 50 -34.00 19.93 13.98
C TRP A 50 -34.66 18.57 13.69
N ARG A 51 -35.42 18.44 12.59
CA ARG A 51 -36.01 17.16 12.14
C ARG A 51 -34.98 16.23 11.48
N GLY A 52 -34.00 16.80 10.78
CA GLY A 52 -32.86 16.07 10.23
C GLY A 52 -31.94 15.52 11.30
N SER A 53 -31.77 16.25 12.42
CA SER A 53 -30.90 15.86 13.53
C SER A 53 -31.29 14.53 14.18
N VAL A 54 -32.59 14.20 14.25
CA VAL A 54 -33.06 12.90 14.79
C VAL A 54 -32.74 11.74 13.84
N GLY A 55 -32.95 11.92 12.53
CA GLY A 55 -32.58 10.93 11.51
C GLY A 55 -31.06 10.74 11.43
N THR A 56 -30.31 11.84 11.44
CA THR A 56 -28.85 11.83 11.45
C THR A 56 -28.29 11.23 12.73
N ALA A 57 -28.95 11.37 13.89
CA ALA A 57 -28.54 10.72 15.14
C ALA A 57 -28.65 9.19 15.05
N PHE A 58 -29.68 8.66 14.41
CA PHE A 58 -29.81 7.22 14.13
C PHE A 58 -28.76 6.72 13.13
N LEU A 59 -28.42 7.54 12.13
CA LEU A 59 -27.39 7.21 11.12
C LEU A 59 -25.96 7.43 11.63
N LYS A 60 -25.77 8.27 12.66
CA LYS A 60 -24.46 8.63 13.25
C LYS A 60 -23.56 7.42 13.56
N PRO A 61 -24.03 6.32 14.17
CA PRO A 61 -23.19 5.13 14.37
C PRO A 61 -22.73 4.50 13.05
N ASN A 62 -23.58 4.46 12.01
CA ASN A 62 -23.21 3.92 10.70
C ASN A 62 -22.24 4.85 9.96
N LEU A 63 -22.49 6.16 9.97
CA LEU A 63 -21.57 7.18 9.45
C LEU A 63 -20.20 7.12 10.13
N ARG A 64 -20.18 6.89 11.44
CA ARG A 64 -18.93 6.73 12.20
C ARG A 64 -18.19 5.45 11.81
N ARG A 65 -18.91 4.35 11.55
CA ARG A 65 -18.31 3.11 11.01
C ARG A 65 -17.77 3.29 9.59
N ILE A 66 -18.46 4.04 8.73
CA ILE A 66 -17.98 4.37 7.38
C ILE A 66 -16.71 5.20 7.46
N LYS A 67 -16.73 6.29 8.26
CA LYS A 67 -15.54 7.09 8.51
C LYS A 67 -14.40 6.21 9.05
N GLN A 68 -14.67 5.36 10.03
CA GLN A 68 -13.67 4.44 10.57
C GLN A 68 -13.12 3.49 9.52
N ARG A 69 -13.92 2.96 8.58
CA ARG A 69 -13.39 2.09 7.51
C ARG A 69 -12.49 2.84 6.53
N VAL A 70 -12.80 4.11 6.25
CA VAL A 70 -11.96 4.98 5.40
C VAL A 70 -10.68 5.38 6.15
N ASP A 71 -10.79 5.66 7.45
CA ASP A 71 -9.70 6.09 8.35
C ASP A 71 -8.82 4.90 8.80
N HIS A 72 -9.37 3.69 8.90
CA HIS A 72 -8.63 2.44 9.18
C HIS A 72 -7.66 2.04 8.06
N ALA A 73 -7.74 2.70 6.90
CA ALA A 73 -6.67 2.64 5.91
C ALA A 73 -5.35 3.22 6.44
N GLU A 74 -5.35 3.99 7.54
CA GLU A 74 -4.14 4.34 8.30
C GLU A 74 -3.58 3.12 9.04
N HIS A 75 -2.90 2.22 8.31
CA HIS A 75 -2.25 1.00 8.81
C HIS A 75 -1.00 1.26 9.67
N GLY A 76 -0.82 2.48 10.18
CA GLY A 76 0.35 2.89 10.95
C GLY A 76 1.58 3.23 10.11
N GLY A 77 1.55 3.00 8.80
CA GLY A 77 2.63 3.38 7.89
C GLY A 77 2.86 2.35 6.79
N GLY A 78 3.88 2.60 5.97
CA GLY A 78 4.35 1.67 4.94
C GLY A 78 5.72 1.12 5.27
N LEU A 79 5.98 -0.14 4.91
CA LEU A 79 7.31 -0.74 4.97
C LEU A 79 8.19 -0.11 3.88
N LEU A 80 9.29 0.52 4.28
CA LEU A 80 10.32 1.01 3.37
C LEU A 80 11.22 -0.16 2.98
N LEU A 81 11.14 -0.54 1.70
CA LEU A 81 11.98 -1.58 1.11
C LEU A 81 13.28 -0.99 0.54
N GLY A 82 14.29 -1.83 0.39
CA GLY A 82 15.60 -1.43 -0.18
C GLY A 82 16.61 -0.91 0.83
N VAL A 83 16.31 -0.98 2.12
CA VAL A 83 17.25 -0.69 3.22
C VAL A 83 17.68 -1.98 3.92
N ASP A 84 18.84 -1.96 4.59
CA ASP A 84 19.39 -3.13 5.29
C ASP A 84 18.74 -3.34 6.68
N GLY A 85 17.41 -3.37 6.71
CA GLY A 85 16.64 -3.43 7.96
C GLY A 85 15.13 -3.35 7.72
N ILE A 86 14.37 -3.45 8.81
CA ILE A 86 12.93 -3.20 8.80
C ILE A 86 12.72 -1.74 9.17
N CYS A 87 12.20 -0.95 8.23
CA CYS A 87 11.92 0.46 8.41
C CYS A 87 10.45 0.73 8.08
N ILE A 88 9.69 1.30 9.01
CA ILE A 88 8.29 1.68 8.81
C ILE A 88 8.21 3.21 8.77
N ILE A 89 7.64 3.76 7.69
CA ILE A 89 7.39 5.19 7.55
C ILE A 89 5.93 5.47 7.87
N SER A 90 5.68 6.21 8.95
CA SER A 90 4.35 6.68 9.35
C SER A 90 4.06 8.09 8.81
N HIS A 91 2.78 8.45 8.68
CA HIS A 91 2.39 9.80 8.26
C HIS A 91 2.75 10.84 9.32
N GLY A 92 3.07 12.08 8.94
CA GLY A 92 3.48 13.13 9.89
C GLY A 92 2.38 13.54 10.88
N SER A 93 1.10 13.34 10.51
CA SER A 93 -0.06 13.59 11.37
C SER A 93 -0.49 12.37 12.22
N SER A 94 0.37 11.34 12.32
CA SER A 94 0.04 10.09 13.01
C SER A 94 -0.27 10.30 14.49
N GLN A 95 -1.36 9.70 14.95
CA GLN A 95 -1.73 9.69 16.36
C GLN A 95 -1.24 8.41 17.06
N ALA A 96 -1.40 8.34 18.38
CA ALA A 96 -0.97 7.17 19.18
C ALA A 96 -1.44 5.81 18.61
N PRO A 97 -2.69 5.64 18.10
CA PRO A 97 -3.11 4.38 17.48
C PRO A 97 -2.33 4.03 16.21
N SER A 98 -2.02 5.02 15.37
CA SER A 98 -1.26 4.84 14.14
C SER A 98 0.19 4.43 14.47
N ILE A 99 0.81 5.04 15.46
CA ILE A 99 2.16 4.65 15.93
C ILE A 99 2.16 3.24 16.54
N PHE A 100 1.16 2.89 17.35
CA PHE A 100 1.01 1.53 17.86
C PHE A 100 0.94 0.50 16.72
N ASN A 101 0.14 0.78 15.68
CA ASN A 101 0.05 -0.08 14.50
C ASN A 101 1.38 -0.16 13.73
N ALA A 102 2.14 0.92 13.64
CA ALA A 102 3.47 0.94 13.03
C ALA A 102 4.44 -0.02 13.74
N VAL A 103 4.47 0.03 15.08
CA VAL A 103 5.31 -0.86 15.90
C VAL A 103 4.84 -2.31 15.78
N ARG A 104 3.53 -2.55 15.77
CA ARG A 104 2.97 -3.89 15.54
C ARG A 104 3.38 -4.44 14.17
N LEU A 105 3.30 -3.62 13.12
CA LEU A 105 3.73 -4.00 11.77
C LEU A 105 5.24 -4.30 11.71
N ALA A 106 6.07 -3.50 12.39
CA ALA A 106 7.50 -3.76 12.49
C ALA A 106 7.78 -5.10 13.19
N LYS A 107 7.08 -5.39 14.30
CA LYS A 107 7.16 -6.68 14.99
C LYS A 107 6.76 -7.84 14.08
N GLU A 108 5.63 -7.71 13.38
CA GLU A 108 5.17 -8.74 12.42
C GLU A 108 6.21 -8.98 11.32
N ALA A 109 6.82 -7.92 10.78
CA ALA A 109 7.87 -8.06 9.77
C ALA A 109 9.11 -8.80 10.30
N VAL A 110 9.47 -8.61 11.57
CA VAL A 110 10.55 -9.36 12.25
C VAL A 110 10.13 -10.81 12.45
N ASP A 111 8.96 -11.05 13.02
CA ASP A 111 8.45 -12.39 13.36
C ASP A 111 8.30 -13.26 12.07
N HIS A 112 7.92 -12.64 10.96
CA HIS A 112 7.82 -13.30 9.65
C HIS A 112 9.14 -13.37 8.87
N GLN A 113 10.24 -12.85 9.43
CA GLN A 113 11.57 -12.84 8.81
C GLN A 113 11.57 -12.23 7.40
N VAL A 114 10.83 -11.14 7.22
CA VAL A 114 10.61 -10.51 5.89
C VAL A 114 11.95 -10.14 5.23
N LEU A 115 12.87 -9.54 5.99
CA LEU A 115 14.19 -9.14 5.49
C LEU A 115 15.00 -10.33 4.98
N ASP A 116 15.04 -11.42 5.74
CA ASP A 116 15.83 -12.60 5.38
C ASP A 116 15.25 -13.30 4.15
N ARG A 117 13.91 -13.36 4.03
CA ARG A 117 13.23 -13.89 2.85
C ARG A 117 13.50 -13.05 1.61
N ILE A 118 13.46 -11.73 1.70
CA ILE A 118 13.79 -10.86 0.57
C ILE A 118 15.26 -11.04 0.16
N ARG A 119 16.18 -11.11 1.14
CA ARG A 119 17.60 -11.36 0.87
C ARG A 119 17.86 -12.70 0.20
N SER A 120 17.19 -13.78 0.63
CA SER A 120 17.36 -15.09 0.02
C SER A 120 16.90 -15.09 -1.44
N GLN A 121 15.73 -14.52 -1.71
CA GLN A 121 15.19 -14.37 -3.07
C GLN A 121 16.11 -13.53 -3.98
N TYR A 122 16.70 -12.45 -3.44
CA TYR A 122 17.62 -11.63 -4.22
C TYR A 122 18.92 -12.38 -4.55
N ARG A 123 19.45 -13.20 -3.64
CA ARG A 123 20.62 -14.04 -3.93
C ARG A 123 20.30 -15.10 -4.99
N GLU A 124 19.16 -15.78 -4.86
CA GLU A 124 18.71 -16.77 -5.85
C GLU A 124 18.57 -16.14 -7.24
N ALA A 125 17.92 -14.98 -7.32
CA ALA A 125 17.81 -14.23 -8.57
C ALA A 125 19.16 -13.77 -9.13
N ALA A 126 20.06 -13.28 -8.27
CA ALA A 126 21.40 -12.85 -8.70
C ALA A 126 22.24 -14.00 -9.25
N VAL A 127 22.18 -15.19 -8.61
CA VAL A 127 22.85 -16.40 -9.12
C VAL A 127 22.29 -16.81 -10.47
N ALA A 128 20.96 -16.82 -10.64
CA ALA A 128 20.33 -17.16 -11.91
C ALA A 128 20.72 -16.19 -13.05
N VAL A 129 20.91 -14.90 -12.75
CA VAL A 129 21.38 -13.91 -13.74
C VAL A 129 22.83 -14.15 -14.13
N VAL A 130 23.71 -14.51 -13.18
CA VAL A 130 25.12 -14.81 -13.46
C VAL A 130 25.27 -16.09 -14.29
N ASP A 131 24.53 -17.15 -13.95
CA ASP A 131 24.54 -18.41 -14.70
C ASP A 131 23.95 -18.23 -16.12
N GLY A 132 22.91 -17.40 -16.26
CA GLY A 132 22.35 -17.00 -17.55
C GLY A 132 23.31 -16.18 -18.40
N ALA A 133 24.11 -15.30 -17.79
CA ALA A 133 25.13 -14.51 -18.49
C ALA A 133 26.33 -15.37 -18.93
N ALA A 134 26.78 -16.29 -18.08
CA ALA A 134 27.90 -17.20 -18.40
C ALA A 134 27.56 -18.16 -19.55
N SER A 135 26.33 -18.67 -19.61
CA SER A 135 25.85 -19.53 -20.69
C SER A 135 25.64 -18.79 -22.02
N ALA A 136 25.24 -17.52 -22.00
CA ALA A 136 25.13 -16.69 -23.19
C ALA A 136 26.50 -16.35 -23.82
N GLN A 137 27.55 -16.23 -22.98
CA GLN A 137 28.89 -15.88 -23.43
C GLN A 137 29.66 -17.09 -24.01
N ALA A 138 29.37 -18.30 -23.54
CA ALA A 138 29.92 -19.55 -24.10
C ALA A 138 29.42 -19.85 -25.53
N ASN A 139 28.19 -19.46 -25.87
CA ASN A 139 27.61 -19.70 -27.21
C ASN A 139 28.04 -18.65 -28.27
N GLY A 140 28.76 -17.59 -27.88
CA GLY A 140 29.22 -16.55 -28.79
C GLY A 140 30.57 -16.84 -29.46
N ASP A 141 31.39 -17.70 -28.88
CA ASP A 141 32.78 -17.97 -29.29
C ASP A 141 32.91 -19.16 -30.28
N GLU A 142 31.85 -19.95 -30.49
CA GLU A 142 31.85 -21.12 -31.40
C GLU A 142 31.50 -20.78 -32.87
N SER A 143 31.38 -19.50 -33.24
CA SER A 143 30.98 -19.06 -34.60
C SER A 143 32.12 -18.43 -35.43
N MET A 144 33.37 -18.61 -34.99
CA MET A 144 34.54 -17.97 -35.60
C MET A 144 35.70 -18.95 -35.86
N ASP A 145 35.37 -20.17 -36.29
CA ASP A 145 36.30 -21.12 -36.93
C ASP A 145 35.75 -21.60 -38.29
#